data_AF-A0A847I162-F1
#
_entry.id   AF-A0A847I162-F1
#
_cell.length_a   1.000
_cell.length_b   1.000
_cell.length_c   1.000
_cell.angle_alpha   90.00
_cell.angle_beta   90.00
_cell.angle_gamma   90.00
#
_symmetry.space_group_name_H-M   'P 1'
#
loop_
_entity.id
_entity.type
_entity.pdbx_description
1 polymer ?
#
loop_
_entity_poly.entity_id
_entity_poly.type
_entity_poly.pdbx_seq_one_letter_code
_entity_poly.pdbx_strand_id
1 'polypeptide(L)'
;MNCAEFERLIDAYLDGELAGSLRVEFDAHRLRCRRCQLTMIAMESVETVLANDRPLATLSDDFTERVMGVIQSRRPVASRLRPRRIVLAAGVLLQAAALMFLAIHPWHENASVSEFEPVPVTPAEPEVVRDLDQVYALVDKKTEERQALVDRIFGKLEAAGMNVATDLTQLVSYASALPVPDDVARASDGMHGANPLNLLIDVFIPGAAPELESTPIGTVEHAL
;
A
#
# COMPACT_ATOMS: atom_id res chain seq x y z
N MET A 1 -8.24 13.91 -19.02
CA MET A 1 -9.65 14.28 -18.78
C MET A 1 -9.71 15.60 -18.03
N ASN A 2 -10.56 16.51 -18.50
CA ASN A 2 -10.86 17.78 -17.82
C ASN A 2 -12.16 17.66 -16.99
N CYS A 3 -12.45 18.68 -16.17
CA CYS A 3 -13.62 18.62 -15.27
C CYS A 3 -14.97 18.63 -16.03
N ALA A 4 -15.04 19.22 -17.23
CA ALA A 4 -16.27 19.26 -18.01
C ALA A 4 -16.59 17.89 -18.66
N GLU A 5 -15.55 17.17 -19.11
CA GLU A 5 -15.67 15.78 -19.53
C GLU A 5 -16.08 14.87 -18.38
N PHE A 6 -15.48 15.07 -17.20
CA PHE A 6 -15.86 14.34 -15.99
C PHE A 6 -17.34 14.50 -15.67
N GLU A 7 -17.85 15.74 -15.65
CA GLU A 7 -19.27 16.03 -15.39
C GLU A 7 -20.21 15.39 -16.41
N ARG A 8 -19.79 15.25 -17.67
CA ARG A 8 -20.60 14.56 -18.71
C ARG A 8 -20.61 13.05 -18.56
N LEU A 9 -19.57 12.47 -17.97
CA LEU A 9 -19.40 11.03 -17.84
C LEU A 9 -19.83 10.49 -16.47
N ILE A 10 -20.24 11.36 -15.55
CA ILE A 10 -20.59 10.98 -14.18
C ILE A 10 -21.76 9.99 -14.14
N ASP A 11 -22.80 10.22 -14.93
CA ASP A 11 -23.99 9.35 -14.95
C ASP A 11 -23.62 7.96 -15.52
N ALA A 12 -22.92 7.92 -16.65
CA ALA A 12 -22.41 6.67 -17.23
C ALA A 12 -21.43 5.93 -16.29
N TYR A 13 -20.69 6.65 -15.45
CA TYR A 13 -19.83 6.05 -14.42
C TYR A 13 -20.68 5.38 -13.32
N LEU A 14 -21.71 6.09 -12.82
CA LEU A 14 -22.61 5.61 -11.76
C LEU A 14 -23.44 4.41 -12.22
N ASP A 15 -23.88 4.41 -13.48
CA ASP A 15 -24.62 3.30 -14.10
C ASP A 15 -23.71 2.10 -14.44
N GLY A 16 -22.38 2.25 -14.28
CA GLY A 16 -21.41 1.19 -14.56
C GLY A 16 -21.15 0.98 -16.06
N GLU A 17 -21.56 1.90 -16.92
CA GLU A 17 -21.40 1.84 -18.38
C GLU A 17 -19.97 2.21 -18.83
N LEU A 18 -19.20 2.90 -17.98
CA LEU A 18 -17.79 3.17 -18.26
C LEU A 18 -16.92 1.92 -18.09
N ALA A 19 -16.28 1.53 -19.19
CA ALA A 19 -15.35 0.39 -19.25
C ALA A 19 -13.96 0.79 -19.78
N GLY A 20 -12.98 -0.07 -19.53
CA GLY A 20 -11.64 0.03 -20.10
C GLY A 20 -10.86 1.29 -19.67
N SER A 21 -10.11 1.85 -20.62
CA SER A 21 -9.23 3.00 -20.38
C SER A 21 -9.97 4.25 -19.89
N LEU A 22 -11.21 4.45 -20.35
CA LEU A 22 -11.99 5.63 -20.00
C LEU A 22 -12.38 5.63 -18.52
N ARG A 23 -12.71 4.46 -17.96
CA ARG A 23 -12.97 4.32 -16.53
C ARG A 23 -11.74 4.64 -15.69
N VAL A 24 -10.57 4.14 -16.10
CA VAL A 24 -9.30 4.40 -15.41
C VAL A 24 -8.95 5.89 -15.45
N GLU A 25 -9.15 6.55 -16.59
CA GLU A 25 -8.90 7.99 -16.73
C GLU A 25 -9.85 8.82 -15.86
N PHE A 26 -11.13 8.42 -15.79
CA PHE A 26 -12.12 9.02 -14.90
C PHE A 26 -11.73 8.89 -13.43
N ASP A 27 -11.34 7.68 -12.99
CA ASP A 27 -10.87 7.42 -11.63
C ASP A 27 -9.60 8.23 -11.29
N ALA A 28 -8.65 8.31 -12.22
CA ALA A 28 -7.45 9.10 -12.03
C ALA A 28 -7.75 10.60 -11.88
N HIS A 29 -8.71 11.14 -12.65
CA HIS A 29 -9.15 12.52 -12.50
C HIS A 29 -9.85 12.75 -11.17
N ARG A 30 -10.76 11.84 -10.77
CA ARG A 30 -11.44 11.86 -9.47
C ARG A 30 -10.44 11.93 -8.33
N LEU A 31 -9.37 11.14 -8.34
CA LEU A 31 -8.39 11.14 -7.25
C LEU A 31 -7.54 12.42 -7.17
N ARG A 32 -7.40 13.17 -8.26
CA ARG A 32 -6.54 14.36 -8.33
C ARG A 32 -7.31 15.68 -8.18
N CYS A 33 -8.58 15.73 -8.56
CA CYS A 33 -9.37 16.95 -8.57
C CYS A 33 -10.33 17.03 -7.38
N ARG A 34 -10.04 17.93 -6.43
CA ARG A 34 -10.89 18.15 -5.23
C ARG A 34 -12.33 18.51 -5.59
N ARG A 35 -12.56 19.28 -6.66
CA ARG A 35 -13.91 19.66 -7.09
C ARG A 35 -14.72 18.42 -7.48
N CYS A 36 -14.14 17.58 -8.34
CA CYS A 36 -14.79 16.37 -8.83
C CYS A 36 -15.01 15.33 -7.71
N GLN A 37 -14.12 15.28 -6.70
CA GLN A 37 -14.34 14.47 -5.49
C GLN A 37 -15.58 14.91 -4.72
N LEU A 38 -15.71 16.21 -4.46
CA LEU A 38 -16.86 16.74 -3.73
C LEU A 38 -18.17 16.49 -4.49
N THR A 39 -18.14 16.62 -5.82
CA THR A 39 -19.29 16.27 -6.66
C THR A 39 -19.67 14.80 -6.51
N MET A 40 -18.71 13.87 -6.55
CA MET A 40 -18.98 12.44 -6.35
C MET A 40 -19.56 12.13 -4.98
N ILE A 41 -19.00 12.69 -3.91
CA ILE A 41 -19.49 12.51 -2.54
C ILE A 41 -20.94 13.02 -2.42
N ALA A 42 -21.25 14.16 -3.04
CA ALA A 42 -22.62 14.68 -3.07
C ALA A 42 -23.58 13.71 -3.78
N MET A 43 -23.18 13.12 -4.90
CA MET A 43 -24.01 12.13 -5.62
C MET A 43 -24.19 10.84 -4.81
N GLU A 44 -23.15 10.31 -4.18
CA GLU A 44 -23.21 9.13 -3.29
C GLU A 44 -24.12 9.39 -2.07
N SER A 45 -24.14 10.62 -1.56
CA SER A 45 -25.05 11.00 -0.47
C SER A 45 -26.52 10.96 -0.89
N VAL A 46 -26.83 11.36 -2.12
CA VAL A 46 -28.19 11.30 -2.69
C VAL A 46 -28.61 9.84 -2.89
N GLU A 47 -27.71 8.98 -3.37
CA GLU A 47 -27.96 7.55 -3.49
C GLU A 47 -28.35 6.94 -2.14
N THR A 48 -27.62 7.29 -1.07
CA THR A 48 -27.90 6.80 0.28
C THR A 48 -29.29 7.22 0.77
N VAL A 49 -29.69 8.46 0.53
CA VAL A 49 -31.03 8.95 0.88
C VAL A 49 -32.10 8.22 0.07
N LEU A 50 -31.90 8.07 -1.24
CA LEU A 50 -32.85 7.40 -2.12
C LEU A 50 -32.97 5.91 -1.81
N ALA A 51 -31.87 5.26 -1.43
CA ALA A 51 -31.87 3.86 -1.00
C ALA A 51 -32.66 3.67 0.29
N ASN A 52 -32.60 4.64 1.22
CA ASN A 52 -33.32 4.60 2.49
C ASN A 52 -34.81 4.95 2.36
N ASP A 53 -35.22 5.72 1.35
CA ASP A 53 -36.61 6.10 1.13
C ASP A 53 -37.44 5.02 0.41
N ARG A 54 -36.78 4.02 -0.18
CA ARG A 54 -37.50 2.92 -0.85
C ARG A 54 -38.26 2.11 0.20
N PRO A 55 -39.57 1.84 -0.01
CA PRO A 55 -40.31 0.96 0.89
C PRO A 55 -39.60 -0.38 0.94
N LEU A 56 -39.26 -0.83 2.16
CA LEU A 56 -38.59 -2.10 2.34
C LEU A 56 -39.45 -3.18 1.67
N ALA A 57 -38.86 -3.89 0.71
CA ALA A 57 -39.49 -5.07 0.16
C ALA A 57 -39.77 -6.03 1.33
N THR A 58 -41.00 -6.52 1.42
CA THR A 58 -41.36 -7.54 2.39
C THR A 58 -40.58 -8.80 2.06
N LEU A 59 -39.50 -9.04 2.80
CA LEU A 59 -38.72 -10.27 2.72
C LEU A 59 -39.56 -11.42 3.29
N SER A 60 -39.35 -12.63 2.78
CA SER A 60 -39.98 -13.81 3.37
C SER A 60 -39.43 -14.07 4.78
N ASP A 61 -40.27 -14.61 5.68
CA ASP A 61 -39.90 -14.84 7.08
C ASP A 61 -38.67 -15.75 7.25
N ASP A 62 -38.42 -16.62 6.26
CA ASP A 62 -37.28 -17.56 6.22
C ASP A 62 -36.02 -16.95 5.57
N PHE A 63 -36.07 -15.72 5.06
CA PHE A 63 -34.95 -15.10 4.34
C PHE A 63 -33.68 -15.04 5.19
N THR A 64 -33.81 -14.57 6.43
CA THR A 64 -32.69 -14.46 7.38
C THR A 64 -32.06 -15.82 7.64
N GLU A 65 -32.88 -16.86 7.83
CA GLU A 65 -32.39 -18.22 8.08
C GLU A 65 -31.63 -18.78 6.87
N ARG A 66 -32.16 -18.60 5.65
CA ARG A 66 -31.50 -19.02 4.41
C ARG A 66 -30.17 -18.32 4.21
N VAL A 67 -30.11 -16.99 4.37
CA VAL A 67 -28.86 -16.21 4.20
C VAL A 67 -27.83 -16.60 5.25
N MET A 68 -28.23 -16.73 6.52
CA MET A 68 -27.32 -17.12 7.59
C MET A 68 -26.81 -18.55 7.42
N GLY A 69 -27.65 -19.48 6.94
CA GLY A 69 -27.21 -20.84 6.57
C GLY A 69 -26.16 -20.83 5.45
N VAL A 70 -26.33 -19.97 4.44
CA VAL A 70 -25.33 -19.79 3.36
C VAL A 70 -24.04 -19.17 3.89
N ILE A 71 -24.11 -18.16 4.75
CA ILE A 71 -22.90 -17.54 5.34
C ILE A 71 -22.15 -18.55 6.23
N GLN A 72 -22.87 -19.33 7.03
CA GLN A 72 -22.26 -20.36 7.89
C GLN A 72 -21.61 -21.48 7.06
N SER A 73 -22.25 -21.91 5.97
CA SER A 73 -21.70 -22.93 5.07
C SER A 73 -20.53 -22.39 4.20
N ARG A 74 -20.55 -21.11 3.85
CA ARG A 74 -19.44 -20.42 3.17
C ARG A 74 -18.32 -20.02 4.12
N ARG A 75 -18.52 -20.05 5.44
CA ARG A 75 -17.50 -19.68 6.40
C ARG A 75 -16.28 -20.56 6.11
N PRO A 76 -15.21 -19.97 5.55
CA PRO A 76 -14.16 -20.75 4.94
C PRO A 76 -13.49 -21.57 6.03
N VAL A 77 -12.94 -22.69 5.60
CA VAL A 77 -12.14 -23.67 6.37
C VAL A 77 -10.88 -22.98 6.93
N ALA A 78 -11.06 -21.98 7.80
CA ALA A 78 -10.02 -21.22 8.47
C ALA A 78 -9.18 -22.12 9.38
N SER A 79 -9.64 -23.34 9.65
CA SER A 79 -8.87 -24.38 10.33
C SER A 79 -7.67 -24.87 9.52
N ARG A 80 -7.72 -24.89 8.18
CA ARG A 80 -6.61 -25.39 7.34
C ARG A 80 -5.50 -24.36 7.09
N LEU A 81 -5.77 -23.07 7.30
CA LEU A 81 -4.78 -22.00 7.09
C LEU A 81 -3.97 -21.66 8.35
N ARG A 82 -4.44 -22.05 9.55
CA ARG A 82 -3.68 -21.89 10.80
C ARG A 82 -2.29 -22.54 10.77
N PRO A 83 -2.10 -23.80 10.34
CA PRO A 83 -0.76 -24.38 10.30
C PRO A 83 0.14 -23.68 9.29
N ARG A 84 -0.40 -23.24 8.14
CA ARG A 84 0.38 -22.53 7.12
C ARG A 84 0.84 -21.15 7.62
N ARG A 85 0.00 -20.43 8.36
CA ARG A 85 0.38 -19.15 8.99
C ARG A 85 1.45 -19.34 10.06
N ILE A 86 1.35 -20.41 10.86
CA ILE A 86 2.37 -20.74 11.88
C ILE A 86 3.70 -21.08 11.19
N VAL A 87 3.70 -21.88 10.13
CA VAL A 87 4.91 -22.22 9.37
C VAL A 87 5.54 -20.99 8.72
N LEU A 88 4.74 -20.08 8.15
CA LEU A 88 5.24 -18.83 7.57
C LEU A 88 5.83 -17.90 8.65
N ALA A 89 5.14 -17.72 9.78
CA ALA A 89 5.64 -16.92 10.89
C ALA A 89 6.93 -17.49 11.47
N ALA A 90 7.02 -18.81 11.65
CA ALA A 90 8.23 -19.50 12.08
C ALA A 90 9.38 -19.32 11.07
N GLY A 91 9.08 -19.37 9.76
CA GLY A 91 10.07 -19.13 8.72
C GLY A 91 10.65 -17.70 8.76
N VAL A 92 9.80 -16.68 8.93
CA VAL A 92 10.23 -15.28 9.05
C VAL A 92 11.07 -15.07 10.31
N LEU A 93 10.64 -15.62 11.45
CA LEU A 93 11.41 -15.54 12.69
C LEU A 93 12.77 -16.24 12.58
N LEU A 94 12.84 -17.39 11.91
CA LEU A 94 14.09 -18.11 11.67
C LEU A 94 15.06 -17.29 10.81
N GLN A 95 14.57 -16.62 9.77
CA GLN A 95 15.39 -15.74 8.93
C GLN A 95 15.91 -14.53 9.72
N ALA A 96 15.05 -13.88 10.51
CA ALA A 96 15.47 -12.77 11.37
C ALA A 96 16.52 -13.21 12.40
N ALA A 97 16.37 -14.39 13.00
CA ALA A 97 17.34 -14.95 13.92
C ALA A 97 18.68 -15.27 13.24
N ALA A 98 18.68 -15.78 12.01
CA ALA A 98 19.89 -16.03 11.24
C ALA A 98 20.65 -14.73 10.92
N LEU A 99 19.93 -13.65 10.57
CA LEU A 99 20.53 -12.33 10.34
C LEU A 99 21.10 -11.74 11.64
N MET A 100 20.37 -11.84 12.75
CA MET A 100 20.86 -11.44 14.07
C MET A 100 22.11 -12.23 14.48
N PHE A 101 22.14 -13.53 14.20
CA PHE A 101 23.31 -14.37 14.48
C PHE A 101 24.53 -13.94 13.65
N LEU A 102 24.35 -13.66 12.35
CA LEU A 102 25.42 -13.12 11.50
C LEU A 102 25.90 -11.73 11.93
N ALA A 103 25.01 -10.90 12.48
CA ALA A 103 25.37 -9.57 12.99
C ALA A 103 26.13 -9.63 14.33
N ILE A 104 25.75 -10.55 15.23
CA ILE A 104 26.32 -10.67 16.57
C ILE A 104 27.61 -11.49 16.59
N HIS A 105 27.77 -12.43 15.66
CA HIS A 105 29.01 -13.16 15.50
C HIS A 105 29.90 -12.37 14.53
N PRO A 106 30.75 -11.44 15.01
CA PRO A 106 31.74 -10.83 14.14
C PRO A 106 32.50 -12.00 13.52
N TRP A 107 32.47 -12.09 12.21
CA TRP A 107 33.33 -12.99 11.46
C TRP A 107 34.75 -12.72 11.96
N HIS A 108 35.18 -13.58 12.88
CA HIS A 108 36.46 -13.46 13.57
C HIS A 108 37.51 -14.14 12.69
N GLU A 109 37.62 -13.65 11.45
CA GLU A 109 38.75 -13.93 10.59
C GLU A 109 39.50 -12.61 10.44
N ASN A 110 40.51 -12.45 11.28
CA ASN A 110 41.92 -12.25 10.93
C ASN A 110 42.27 -12.07 9.43
N ALA A 111 41.53 -11.25 8.69
CA ALA A 111 42.01 -10.62 7.50
C ALA A 111 43.05 -9.62 7.97
N SER A 112 44.28 -10.11 8.15
CA SER A 112 45.47 -9.29 8.05
C SER A 112 45.30 -8.46 6.79
N VAL A 113 44.94 -7.20 6.99
CA VAL A 113 44.92 -6.19 5.94
C VAL A 113 46.36 -6.15 5.47
N SER A 114 46.64 -6.89 4.39
CA SER A 114 47.87 -6.73 3.63
C SER A 114 47.90 -5.28 3.24
N GLU A 115 48.81 -4.55 3.88
CA GLU A 115 49.19 -3.18 3.59
C GLU A 115 49.19 -3.01 2.08
N PHE A 116 48.19 -2.27 1.58
CA PHE A 116 48.05 -2.01 0.16
C PHE A 116 49.25 -1.16 -0.25
N GLU A 117 50.22 -1.81 -0.87
CA GLU A 117 51.27 -1.16 -1.62
C GLU A 117 50.57 -0.28 -2.68
N PRO A 118 50.78 1.04 -2.68
CA PRO A 118 50.08 1.93 -3.59
C PRO A 118 50.46 1.58 -5.02
N VAL A 119 49.54 0.95 -5.74
CA VAL A 119 49.70 0.69 -7.17
C VAL A 119 49.89 2.04 -7.86
N PRO A 120 51.02 2.28 -8.54
CA PRO A 120 51.24 3.52 -9.28
C PRO A 120 50.15 3.61 -10.35
N VAL A 121 49.29 4.64 -10.21
CA VAL A 121 48.27 4.99 -11.19
C VAL A 121 48.99 5.35 -12.49
N THR A 122 49.21 4.36 -13.33
CA THR A 122 49.52 4.57 -14.73
C THR A 122 48.24 5.12 -15.35
N PRO A 123 48.29 6.21 -16.13
CA PRO A 123 47.10 6.74 -16.78
C PRO A 123 46.57 5.65 -17.73
N ALA A 124 45.54 4.96 -17.27
CA ALA A 124 44.82 3.98 -18.05
C ALA A 124 44.23 4.72 -19.25
N GLU A 125 44.64 4.29 -20.44
CA GLU A 125 43.96 4.59 -21.68
C GLU A 125 42.45 4.35 -21.49
N PRO A 126 41.58 5.14 -22.14
CA PRO A 126 40.13 5.00 -22.02
C PRO A 126 39.72 3.61 -22.47
N GLU A 127 39.58 2.72 -21.49
CA GLU A 127 39.08 1.36 -21.66
C GLU A 127 37.62 1.48 -22.09
N VAL A 128 37.46 1.38 -23.42
CA VAL A 128 36.27 1.02 -24.18
C VAL A 128 34.98 1.20 -23.39
N VAL A 129 34.27 2.29 -23.73
CA VAL A 129 32.84 2.47 -23.53
C VAL A 129 32.16 1.10 -23.64
N ARG A 130 31.84 0.49 -22.50
CA ARG A 130 30.98 -0.68 -22.45
C ARG A 130 29.72 -0.28 -23.17
N ASP A 131 29.50 -0.96 -24.29
CA ASP A 131 28.42 -0.76 -25.24
C ASP A 131 27.11 -0.50 -24.49
N LEU A 132 26.70 0.77 -24.47
CA LEU A 132 25.59 1.25 -23.66
C LEU A 132 24.29 0.49 -24.01
N ASP A 133 24.21 0.02 -25.26
CA ASP A 133 23.15 -0.84 -25.78
C ASP A 133 23.09 -2.21 -25.07
N GLN A 134 24.23 -2.79 -24.66
CA GLN A 134 24.23 -4.03 -23.86
C GLN A 134 23.70 -3.80 -22.45
N VAL A 135 23.95 -2.62 -21.87
CA VAL A 135 23.43 -2.27 -20.54
C VAL A 135 21.91 -2.11 -20.59
N TYR A 136 21.39 -1.41 -21.60
CA TYR A 136 19.94 -1.27 -21.80
C TYR A 136 19.26 -2.61 -22.06
N ALA A 137 19.84 -3.47 -22.90
CA ALA A 137 19.30 -4.82 -23.16
C ALA A 137 19.23 -5.70 -21.89
N LEU A 138 20.21 -5.57 -20.98
CA LEU A 138 20.20 -6.29 -19.70
C LEU A 138 19.17 -5.74 -18.71
N VAL A 139 18.94 -4.42 -18.72
CA VAL A 139 17.90 -3.79 -17.90
C VAL A 139 16.53 -4.24 -18.40
N ASP A 140 16.27 -4.16 -19.71
CA ASP A 140 14.99 -4.53 -20.32
C ASP A 140 14.63 -5.99 -20.00
N LYS A 141 15.58 -6.91 -20.17
CA LYS A 141 15.39 -8.33 -19.83
C LYS A 141 15.02 -8.55 -18.37
N LYS A 142 15.64 -7.82 -17.44
CA LYS A 142 15.29 -7.89 -16.01
C LYS A 142 13.90 -7.33 -15.71
N THR A 143 13.48 -6.29 -16.43
CA THR A 143 12.12 -5.73 -16.31
C THR A 143 11.07 -6.72 -16.82
N GLU A 144 11.33 -7.39 -17.95
CA GLU A 144 10.43 -8.44 -18.49
C GLU A 144 10.29 -9.62 -17.51
N GLU A 145 11.40 -10.09 -16.93
CA GLU A 145 11.37 -11.16 -15.92
C GLU A 145 10.55 -10.76 -14.67
N ARG A 146 10.67 -9.51 -14.23
CA ARG A 146 9.87 -8.96 -13.12
C ARG A 146 8.39 -8.88 -13.50
N GLN A 147 8.08 -8.38 -14.69
CA GLN A 147 6.70 -8.25 -15.16
C GLN A 147 6.02 -9.61 -15.26
N ALA A 148 6.71 -10.62 -15.82
CA ALA A 148 6.20 -11.99 -15.92
C ALA A 148 5.94 -12.63 -14.55
N LEU A 149 6.72 -12.29 -13.53
CA LEU A 149 6.50 -12.76 -12.17
C LEU A 149 5.27 -12.09 -11.53
N VAL A 150 5.10 -10.79 -11.76
CA VAL A 150 3.92 -10.02 -11.32
C VAL A 150 2.66 -10.60 -11.96
N ASP A 151 2.64 -10.80 -13.28
CA ASP A 151 1.50 -11.36 -14.00
C ASP A 151 1.15 -12.78 -13.52
N ARG A 152 2.16 -13.60 -13.22
CA ARG A 152 1.95 -14.94 -12.64
C ARG A 152 1.31 -14.89 -11.25
N ILE A 153 1.65 -13.88 -10.44
CA ILE A 153 1.06 -13.68 -9.11
C ILE A 153 -0.38 -13.19 -9.26
N PHE A 154 -0.63 -12.20 -10.11
CA PHE A 154 -1.96 -11.66 -10.36
C PHE A 154 -2.90 -12.72 -10.95
N GLY A 155 -2.46 -13.50 -11.94
CA GLY A 155 -3.28 -14.58 -12.49
C GLY A 155 -3.62 -15.67 -11.48
N LYS A 156 -2.73 -15.96 -10.51
CA LYS A 156 -3.03 -16.88 -9.39
C LYS A 156 -4.02 -16.30 -8.39
N LEU A 157 -3.98 -14.99 -8.14
CA LEU A 157 -4.90 -14.29 -7.26
C LEU A 157 -6.30 -14.19 -7.88
N GLU A 158 -6.36 -13.88 -9.18
CA GLU A 158 -7.60 -13.86 -9.95
C GLU A 158 -8.25 -15.24 -10.04
N ALA A 159 -7.47 -16.30 -10.31
CA ALA A 159 -7.95 -17.68 -10.27
C ALA A 159 -8.43 -18.14 -8.88
N ALA A 160 -7.92 -17.52 -7.81
CA ALA A 160 -8.39 -17.76 -6.44
C ALA A 160 -9.65 -16.95 -6.09
N GLY A 161 -10.18 -16.13 -7.01
CA GLY A 161 -11.32 -15.25 -6.79
C GLY A 161 -11.02 -14.10 -5.83
N MET A 162 -9.74 -13.83 -5.56
CA MET A 162 -9.32 -12.74 -4.68
C MET A 162 -9.14 -11.48 -5.49
N ASN A 163 -10.08 -10.56 -5.33
CA ASN A 163 -10.03 -9.26 -5.99
C ASN A 163 -9.22 -8.32 -5.08
N VAL A 164 -7.89 -8.28 -5.28
CA VAL A 164 -6.95 -7.58 -4.40
C VAL A 164 -7.36 -6.13 -4.14
N ALA A 165 -7.86 -5.44 -5.17
CA ALA A 165 -8.33 -4.06 -5.04
C ALA A 165 -9.53 -3.94 -4.09
N THR A 166 -10.47 -4.87 -4.15
CA THR A 166 -11.68 -4.90 -3.32
C THR A 166 -11.36 -5.32 -1.88
N ASP A 167 -10.46 -6.28 -1.68
CA ASP A 167 -10.00 -6.69 -0.35
C ASP A 167 -9.20 -5.59 0.34
N LEU A 168 -8.34 -4.84 -0.39
CA LEU A 168 -7.59 -3.71 0.18
C LEU A 168 -8.50 -2.54 0.56
N THR A 169 -9.49 -2.23 -0.26
CA THR A 169 -10.49 -1.18 0.07
C THR A 169 -11.37 -1.60 1.24
N GLN A 170 -11.78 -2.86 1.32
CA GLN A 170 -12.51 -3.38 2.48
C GLN A 170 -11.66 -3.37 3.75
N LEU A 171 -10.36 -3.66 3.65
CA LEU A 171 -9.46 -3.66 4.81
C LEU A 171 -9.18 -2.24 5.33
N VAL A 172 -9.04 -1.25 4.43
CA VAL A 172 -8.95 0.17 4.80
C VAL A 172 -10.26 0.66 5.40
N SER A 173 -11.41 0.30 4.82
CA SER A 173 -12.74 0.62 5.36
C SER A 173 -12.93 0.03 6.76
N TYR A 174 -12.58 -1.24 6.96
CA TYR A 174 -12.66 -1.90 8.26
C TYR A 174 -11.71 -1.29 9.29
N ALA A 175 -10.49 -0.93 8.88
CA ALA A 175 -9.53 -0.23 9.73
C ALA A 175 -10.04 1.15 10.17
N SER A 176 -10.74 1.86 9.28
CA SER A 176 -11.35 3.16 9.58
C SER A 176 -12.63 3.08 10.43
N ALA A 177 -13.32 1.94 10.42
CA ALA A 177 -14.56 1.71 11.18
C ALA A 177 -14.32 1.10 12.57
N LEU A 178 -13.08 0.71 12.90
CA LEU A 178 -12.75 0.25 14.24
C LEU A 178 -12.83 1.45 15.20
N PRO A 179 -13.71 1.42 16.23
CA PRO A 179 -13.76 2.47 17.22
C PRO A 179 -12.43 2.47 17.97
N VAL A 180 -11.63 3.51 17.74
CA VAL A 180 -10.40 3.74 18.50
C VAL A 180 -10.83 4.13 19.92
N PRO A 181 -10.42 3.38 20.95
CA PRO A 181 -10.73 3.69 22.34
C PRO A 181 -10.30 5.13 22.70
N ASP A 182 -11.13 5.85 23.47
CA ASP A 182 -10.93 7.29 23.78
C ASP A 182 -9.59 7.59 24.49
N ASP A 183 -9.02 6.60 25.17
CA ASP A 183 -7.69 6.66 25.77
C ASP A 183 -6.56 6.66 24.74
N VAL A 184 -6.72 5.93 23.63
CA VAL A 184 -5.78 5.94 22.50
C VAL A 184 -5.97 7.21 21.66
N ALA A 185 -7.20 7.68 21.47
CA ALA A 185 -7.48 8.96 20.80
C ALA A 185 -6.86 10.16 21.53
N ARG A 186 -6.96 10.20 22.87
CA ARG A 186 -6.29 11.24 23.70
C ARG A 186 -4.77 11.15 23.68
N ALA A 187 -4.20 9.95 23.58
CA ALA A 187 -2.76 9.78 23.38
C ALA A 187 -2.30 10.23 21.98
N SER A 188 -3.15 10.03 20.96
CA SER A 188 -2.92 10.49 19.59
C SER A 188 -2.98 12.01 19.44
N ASP A 189 -3.78 12.71 20.24
CA ASP A 189 -3.83 14.18 20.22
C ASP A 189 -2.48 14.82 20.60
N GLY A 190 -1.67 14.13 21.41
CA GLY A 190 -0.28 14.51 21.68
C GLY A 190 0.70 14.15 20.56
N MET A 191 0.29 13.34 19.57
CA MET A 191 1.11 12.88 18.44
C MET A 191 0.76 13.56 17.11
N HIS A 192 -0.09 14.60 17.08
CA HIS A 192 -0.45 15.30 15.83
C HIS A 192 0.72 15.94 15.05
N GLY A 193 1.93 15.96 15.62
CA GLY A 193 3.16 16.30 14.90
C GLY A 193 3.90 15.12 14.25
N ALA A 194 3.56 13.88 14.60
CA ALA A 194 4.19 12.66 14.11
C ALA A 194 3.28 11.99 13.07
N ASN A 195 3.67 12.08 11.80
CA ASN A 195 2.98 11.44 10.70
C ASN A 195 2.91 9.91 10.95
N PRO A 196 1.73 9.28 11.02
CA PRO A 196 1.60 7.85 11.39
C PRO A 196 2.31 6.91 10.40
N LEU A 197 2.60 7.38 9.19
CA LEU A 197 3.44 6.67 8.24
C LEU A 197 4.91 6.56 8.67
N ASN A 198 5.46 7.52 9.41
CA ASN A 198 6.84 7.45 9.90
C ASN A 198 7.03 6.38 10.97
N LEU A 199 6.03 6.16 11.83
CA LEU A 199 6.06 5.05 12.79
C LEU A 199 6.06 3.68 12.09
N LEU A 200 5.35 3.57 10.97
CA LEU A 200 5.36 2.36 10.15
C LEU A 200 6.72 2.18 9.44
N ILE A 201 7.36 3.26 9.00
CA ILE A 201 8.68 3.23 8.37
C ILE A 201 9.78 2.88 9.38
N ASP A 202 9.76 3.43 10.60
CA ASP A 202 10.74 3.16 11.66
C ASP A 202 10.73 1.70 12.15
N VAL A 203 9.56 1.05 12.14
CA VAL A 203 9.43 -0.37 12.47
C VAL A 203 10.09 -1.26 11.40
N PHE A 204 10.15 -0.80 10.14
CA PHE A 204 10.74 -1.54 9.03
C PHE A 204 12.18 -1.14 8.69
N ILE A 205 12.64 0.04 9.09
CA ILE A 205 14.00 0.55 8.87
C ILE A 205 14.49 1.24 10.16
N PRO A 206 15.02 0.50 11.14
CA PRO A 206 15.54 1.11 12.36
C PRO A 206 16.81 1.90 12.03
N GLY A 207 16.74 3.24 12.15
CA GLY A 207 17.93 4.12 12.08
C GLY A 207 17.81 5.38 11.21
N ALA A 208 16.67 5.64 10.57
CA ALA A 208 16.48 6.83 9.74
C ALA A 208 15.78 7.97 10.50
N ALA A 209 16.40 8.51 11.55
CA ALA A 209 15.94 9.77 12.13
C ALA A 209 16.49 10.95 11.31
N PRO A 210 15.65 11.82 10.72
CA PRO A 210 16.13 13.10 10.20
C PRO A 210 16.43 14.05 11.36
N GLU A 211 17.66 14.56 11.41
CA GLU A 211 18.03 15.69 12.27
C GLU A 211 17.18 16.91 11.87
N LEU A 212 16.13 17.19 12.65
CA LEU A 212 15.34 18.41 12.52
C LEU A 212 16.11 19.55 13.19
N GLU A 213 16.83 20.32 12.38
CA GLU A 213 17.35 21.64 12.73
C GLU A 213 16.20 22.52 13.24
N SER A 214 16.19 22.80 14.54
CA SER A 214 15.31 23.76 15.17
C SER A 214 15.78 25.18 14.83
N THR A 215 15.17 25.81 13.84
CA THR A 215 15.29 27.27 13.67
C THR A 215 14.49 27.99 14.76
N PRO A 216 15.09 28.90 15.54
CA PRO A 216 14.36 29.68 16.55
C PRO A 216 13.45 30.71 15.88
N ILE A 217 12.17 30.67 16.26
CA ILE A 217 11.14 31.63 15.87
C ILE A 217 11.43 32.96 16.58
N GLY A 218 11.72 34.00 15.79
CA GLY A 218 11.89 35.37 16.27
C GLY A 218 10.58 35.94 16.83
N THR A 219 10.66 36.45 18.05
CA THR A 219 9.61 37.22 18.73
C THR A 219 9.41 38.56 18.03
N VAL A 220 8.21 38.80 17.50
CA VAL A 220 7.79 40.12 17.00
C VAL A 220 7.25 40.92 18.19
N GLU A 221 8.02 41.91 18.63
CA GLU A 221 7.56 42.94 19.58
C GLU A 221 6.60 43.89 18.88
N HIS A 222 5.36 43.99 19.38
CA HIS A 222 4.43 45.05 19.04
C HIS A 222 4.77 46.31 19.84
N ALA A 223 5.24 47.35 19.16
CA ALA A 223 5.33 48.70 19.71
C ALA A 223 3.97 49.41 19.59
N LEU A 224 3.63 50.10 20.69
CA LEU A 224 2.50 51.03 20.89
C LEU A 224 2.52 52.22 19.93
#